data_AF-A0A843EJE1-F1
#
_entry.id   AF-A0A843EJE1-F1
#
_cell.length_a   1.000
_cell.length_b   1.000
_cell.length_c   1.000
_cell.angle_alpha   90.00
_cell.angle_beta   90.00
_cell.angle_gamma   90.00
#
_symmetry.space_group_name_H-M   'P 1'
#
loop_
_entity.id
_entity.type
_entity.pdbx_description
1 polymer ?
#
loop_
_entity_poly.entity_id
_entity_poly.type
_entity_poly.pdbx_seq_one_letter_code
_entity_poly.pdbx_strand_id
1 'polypeptide(L)'
;TFYGSQSALYGIEGAVENVVEFLAEEGMVKDEDGILSPLPFGKRVSDLYIEPESAVILKKSLEKLDDSTDVLMILHAVASTPDVLGMYPKKSDRDRLNRIVMEHEDDFLIEIPEDGDYDYEYLLSDLKTAEVVREWIEETEEDTLLNIMGIGPGDIRARVDSMDWLTYAMIEIAVLFKPEVVKRLRRLLTRIRYGVREELIELVSLRGVGRARARTLYNNGIKSKKDIAEADFFAIANLPRIGNALAKSLKMQTDSFDGIPENPPEKPKSQTQEINVPEKKKVKGQSTLFDF
;
A
#
# COMPACT_ATOMS: atom_id res chain seq x y z
N THR A 1 14.98 -15.20 30.36
CA THR A 1 14.76 -13.86 29.78
C THR A 1 15.23 -12.81 30.77
N PHE A 2 15.44 -11.54 30.36
CA PHE A 2 15.75 -10.45 31.29
C PHE A 2 14.67 -10.31 32.38
N TYR A 3 13.39 -10.46 32.00
CA TYR A 3 12.26 -10.53 32.93
C TYR A 3 12.47 -11.57 34.04
N GLY A 4 12.80 -12.82 33.68
CA GLY A 4 13.01 -13.87 34.66
C GLY A 4 14.24 -13.70 35.55
N SER A 5 15.17 -12.79 35.19
CA SER A 5 16.31 -12.43 36.05
C SER A 5 15.97 -11.33 37.07
N GLN A 6 14.90 -10.57 36.86
CA GLN A 6 14.54 -9.40 37.67
C GLN A 6 13.24 -9.58 38.47
N SER A 7 12.34 -10.47 38.05
CA SER A 7 11.00 -10.60 38.61
C SER A 7 10.79 -11.97 39.26
N ALA A 8 9.95 -12.00 40.30
CA ALA A 8 9.39 -13.25 40.77
C ALA A 8 8.42 -13.78 39.70
N LEU A 9 8.63 -15.00 39.21
CA LEU A 9 7.96 -15.59 38.04
C LEU A 9 6.45 -15.89 38.22
N TYR A 10 5.80 -15.29 39.22
CA TYR A 10 4.39 -15.54 39.53
C TYR A 10 3.49 -15.14 38.36
N GLY A 11 2.63 -16.06 37.93
CA GLY A 11 1.62 -15.83 36.88
C GLY A 11 2.11 -15.93 35.43
N ILE A 12 3.43 -16.04 35.17
CA ILE A 12 3.92 -16.23 33.80
C ILE A 12 3.48 -17.56 33.23
N GLU A 13 3.50 -18.62 34.03
CA GLU A 13 3.14 -19.97 33.58
C GLU A 13 1.73 -19.99 33.00
N GLY A 14 0.74 -19.46 33.74
CA GLY A 14 -0.63 -19.33 33.23
C GLY A 14 -0.75 -18.40 32.02
N ALA A 15 0.04 -17.31 31.94
CA ALA A 15 0.04 -16.46 30.75
C ALA A 15 0.59 -17.19 29.52
N VAL A 16 1.64 -18.00 29.69
CA VAL A 16 2.22 -18.81 28.61
C VAL A 16 1.27 -19.94 28.20
N GLU A 17 0.64 -20.61 29.15
CA GLU A 17 -0.38 -21.63 28.89
C GLU A 17 -1.52 -21.07 28.05
N ASN A 18 -2.08 -19.92 28.44
CA ASN A 18 -3.14 -19.25 27.68
C ASN A 18 -2.70 -18.89 26.24
N VAL A 19 -1.46 -18.43 26.06
CA VAL A 19 -0.93 -18.12 24.72
C VAL A 19 -0.77 -19.39 23.89
N VAL A 20 -0.26 -20.47 24.48
CA VAL A 20 -0.11 -21.76 23.78
C VAL A 20 -1.46 -22.34 23.40
N GLU A 21 -2.45 -22.28 24.29
CA GLU A 21 -3.83 -22.71 24.04
C GLU A 21 -4.43 -21.93 22.87
N PHE A 22 -4.36 -20.60 22.90
CA PHE A 22 -4.80 -19.74 21.78
C PHE A 22 -4.12 -20.12 20.45
N LEU A 23 -2.79 -20.30 20.46
CA LEU A 23 -2.05 -20.69 19.24
C LEU A 23 -2.47 -22.08 18.74
N ALA A 24 -2.81 -23.00 19.63
CA ALA A 24 -3.28 -24.33 19.28
C ALA A 24 -4.70 -24.27 18.69
N GLU A 25 -5.61 -23.53 19.32
CA GLU A 25 -6.99 -23.32 18.87
C GLU A 25 -7.05 -22.71 17.47
N GLU A 26 -6.20 -21.71 17.19
CA GLU A 26 -6.16 -21.03 15.89
C GLU A 26 -5.35 -21.79 14.82
N GLY A 27 -4.79 -22.95 15.17
CA GLY A 27 -4.08 -23.84 14.25
C GLY A 27 -2.68 -23.37 13.87
N MET A 28 -2.01 -22.64 14.77
CA MET A 28 -0.62 -22.19 14.60
C MET A 28 0.38 -23.19 15.17
N VAL A 29 0.03 -23.87 16.25
CA VAL A 29 0.84 -24.95 16.85
C VAL A 29 0.00 -26.20 17.05
N LYS A 30 0.67 -27.34 17.16
CA LYS A 30 0.10 -28.61 17.56
C LYS A 30 0.72 -29.02 18.88
N ASP A 31 -0.12 -29.37 19.85
CA ASP A 31 0.30 -30.00 21.10
C ASP A 31 0.02 -31.51 21.03
N GLU A 32 1.08 -32.31 21.09
CA GLU A 32 1.00 -33.77 21.24
C GLU A 32 1.71 -34.18 22.52
N ASP A 33 0.95 -34.55 23.54
CA ASP A 33 1.46 -35.01 24.84
C ASP A 33 2.49 -34.05 25.49
N GLY A 34 2.27 -32.73 25.35
CA GLY A 34 3.15 -31.68 25.87
C GLY A 34 4.32 -31.33 24.95
N ILE A 35 4.38 -31.91 23.74
CA ILE A 35 5.35 -31.55 22.70
C ILE A 35 4.69 -30.58 21.72
N LEU A 36 5.08 -29.31 21.82
CA LEU A 36 4.64 -28.27 20.90
C LEU A 36 5.43 -28.32 19.59
N SER A 37 4.71 -28.34 18.47
CA SER A 37 5.30 -28.26 17.13
C SER A 37 4.57 -27.19 16.29
N PRO A 38 5.30 -26.34 15.53
CA PRO A 38 4.65 -25.33 14.71
C PRO A 38 3.97 -25.96 13.49
N LEU A 39 2.77 -25.47 13.18
CA LEU A 39 2.04 -25.81 11.95
C LEU A 39 2.43 -24.86 10.81
N PRO A 40 2.15 -25.20 9.53
CA PRO A 40 2.49 -24.33 8.40
C PRO A 40 1.98 -22.90 8.54
N PHE A 41 0.79 -22.71 9.12
CA PHE A 41 0.25 -21.39 9.41
C PHE A 41 1.07 -20.64 10.45
N GLY A 42 1.30 -21.23 11.63
CA GLY A 42 2.08 -20.59 12.69
C GLY A 42 3.53 -20.29 12.28
N LYS A 43 4.16 -21.19 11.52
CA LYS A 43 5.48 -20.94 10.93
C LYS A 43 5.43 -19.71 10.01
N ARG A 44 4.41 -19.62 9.15
CA ARG A 44 4.27 -18.48 8.24
C ARG A 44 4.02 -17.17 8.98
N VAL A 45 3.19 -17.18 10.02
CA VAL A 45 2.97 -16.02 10.91
C VAL A 45 4.28 -15.54 11.52
N SER A 46 5.08 -16.47 12.06
CA SER A 46 6.41 -16.14 12.59
C SER A 46 7.36 -15.60 11.54
N ASP A 47 7.39 -16.17 10.32
CA ASP A 47 8.24 -15.71 9.22
C ASP A 47 7.84 -14.29 8.72
N LEU A 48 6.56 -13.94 8.84
CA LEU A 48 5.99 -12.63 8.46
C LEU A 48 6.19 -11.54 9.52
N TYR A 49 6.56 -11.93 10.75
CA TYR A 49 6.77 -11.04 11.89
C TYR A 49 5.51 -10.27 12.34
N ILE A 50 4.31 -10.84 12.12
CA ILE A 50 3.03 -10.22 12.50
C ILE A 50 2.52 -10.79 13.83
N GLU A 51 1.66 -10.04 14.51
CA GLU A 51 0.98 -10.58 15.70
C GLU A 51 0.07 -11.77 15.35
N PRO A 52 0.00 -12.81 16.19
CA PRO A 52 -0.91 -13.93 15.97
C PRO A 52 -2.38 -13.51 15.81
N GLU A 53 -2.84 -12.52 16.58
CA GLU A 53 -4.21 -12.00 16.46
C GLU A 53 -4.46 -11.34 15.10
N SER A 54 -3.50 -10.55 14.58
CA SER A 54 -3.54 -10.02 13.21
C SER A 54 -3.69 -11.13 12.18
N ALA A 55 -2.93 -12.23 12.32
CA ALA A 55 -3.03 -13.35 11.40
C ALA A 55 -4.40 -14.03 11.42
N VAL A 56 -5.04 -14.11 12.59
CA VAL A 56 -6.40 -14.65 12.75
C VAL A 56 -7.42 -13.73 12.06
N ILE A 57 -7.33 -12.42 12.25
CA ILE A 57 -8.20 -11.43 11.59
C ILE A 57 -8.07 -11.52 10.06
N LEU A 58 -6.83 -11.59 9.56
CA LEU A 58 -6.57 -11.74 8.12
C LEU A 58 -7.07 -13.08 7.57
N LYS A 59 -6.92 -14.18 8.30
CA LYS A 59 -7.43 -15.50 7.92
C LYS A 59 -8.97 -15.51 7.87
N LYS A 60 -9.65 -14.99 8.90
CA LYS A 60 -11.12 -14.93 8.97
C LYS A 60 -11.70 -14.03 7.88
N SER A 61 -11.08 -12.86 7.63
CA SER A 61 -11.52 -11.96 6.55
C SER A 61 -11.38 -12.58 5.16
N LEU A 62 -10.37 -13.43 4.93
CA LEU A 62 -10.26 -14.18 3.68
C LEU A 62 -11.46 -15.10 3.46
N GLU A 63 -12.04 -15.72 4.49
CA GLU A 63 -13.19 -16.63 4.33
C GLU A 63 -14.38 -15.94 3.65
N LYS A 64 -14.64 -14.68 3.99
CA LYS A 64 -15.70 -13.85 3.40
C LYS A 64 -15.33 -13.19 2.06
N LEU A 65 -14.04 -13.00 1.79
CA LEU A 65 -13.55 -12.27 0.60
C LEU A 65 -13.83 -13.05 -0.70
N ASP A 66 -14.42 -12.39 -1.70
CA ASP A 66 -14.56 -12.92 -3.06
C ASP A 66 -14.10 -11.90 -4.12
N ASP A 67 -14.41 -12.10 -5.40
CA ASP A 67 -14.02 -11.18 -6.47
C ASP A 67 -14.88 -9.90 -6.52
N SER A 68 -16.06 -9.91 -5.89
CA SER A 68 -17.01 -8.79 -5.85
C SER A 68 -16.81 -7.85 -4.67
N THR A 69 -16.18 -8.32 -3.59
CA THR A 69 -15.91 -7.53 -2.37
C THR A 69 -15.29 -6.16 -2.69
N ASP A 70 -15.82 -5.08 -2.12
CA ASP A 70 -15.25 -3.74 -2.32
C ASP A 70 -13.80 -3.65 -1.79
N VAL A 71 -12.94 -2.91 -2.49
CA VAL A 71 -11.54 -2.70 -2.08
C VAL A 71 -11.46 -2.04 -0.70
N LEU A 72 -12.39 -1.14 -0.35
CA LEU A 72 -12.46 -0.52 0.95
C LEU A 72 -12.65 -1.55 2.07
N MET A 73 -13.44 -2.60 1.84
CA MET A 73 -13.65 -3.66 2.85
C MET A 73 -12.40 -4.52 3.06
N ILE A 74 -11.62 -4.75 2.00
CA ILE A 74 -10.32 -5.41 2.10
C ILE A 74 -9.34 -4.52 2.88
N LEU A 75 -9.28 -3.22 2.56
CA LEU A 75 -8.44 -2.26 3.27
C LEU A 75 -8.86 -2.15 4.75
N HIS A 76 -10.15 -2.14 5.06
CA HIS A 76 -10.63 -2.11 6.43
C HIS A 76 -10.18 -3.34 7.22
N ALA A 77 -10.34 -4.55 6.67
CA ALA A 77 -9.90 -5.78 7.33
C ALA A 77 -8.39 -5.79 7.64
N VAL A 78 -7.57 -5.25 6.73
CA VAL A 78 -6.13 -5.07 6.94
C VAL A 78 -5.86 -3.99 7.99
N ALA A 79 -6.61 -2.89 7.98
CA ALA A 79 -6.45 -1.80 8.94
C ALA A 79 -6.85 -2.18 10.37
N SER A 80 -7.77 -3.14 10.53
CA SER A 80 -8.24 -3.64 11.83
C SER A 80 -7.33 -4.67 12.49
N THR A 81 -6.16 -4.95 11.91
CA THR A 81 -5.16 -5.78 12.59
C THR A 81 -4.41 -4.97 13.67
N PRO A 82 -4.10 -5.54 14.85
CA PRO A 82 -3.31 -4.88 15.89
C PRO A 82 -1.98 -4.27 15.44
N ASP A 83 -1.36 -4.84 14.40
CA ASP A 83 -0.11 -4.34 13.82
C ASP A 83 -0.25 -2.98 13.09
N VAL A 84 -1.48 -2.59 12.71
CA VAL A 84 -1.75 -1.31 12.05
C VAL A 84 -2.25 -0.30 13.08
N LEU A 85 -1.48 0.77 13.29
CA LEU A 85 -1.93 1.88 14.12
C LEU A 85 -3.03 2.68 13.41
N GLY A 86 -4.27 2.52 13.86
CA GLY A 86 -5.44 3.24 13.37
C GLY A 86 -5.33 4.77 13.49
N MET A 87 -6.12 5.48 12.67
CA MET A 87 -6.14 6.93 12.64
C MET A 87 -7.33 7.50 13.40
N TYR A 88 -7.07 8.30 14.43
CA TYR A 88 -8.14 8.91 15.22
C TYR A 88 -9.13 9.74 14.35
N PRO A 89 -10.43 9.41 14.39
CA PRO A 89 -11.46 10.18 13.69
C PRO A 89 -11.71 11.53 14.33
N LYS A 90 -11.61 12.60 13.54
CA LYS A 90 -12.03 13.93 13.98
C LYS A 90 -13.55 14.03 13.94
N LYS A 91 -14.10 15.04 14.62
CA LYS A 91 -15.55 15.33 14.56
C LYS A 91 -16.05 15.51 13.12
N SER A 92 -15.23 16.07 12.23
CA SER A 92 -15.53 16.23 10.80
C SER A 92 -15.59 14.91 10.02
N ASP A 93 -14.97 13.85 10.53
CA ASP A 93 -14.89 12.56 9.85
C ASP A 93 -16.09 11.66 10.18
N ARG A 94 -16.63 11.80 11.41
CA ARG A 94 -17.63 10.88 11.99
C ARG A 94 -18.87 10.71 11.13
N ASP A 95 -19.47 11.80 10.67
CA ASP A 95 -20.71 11.73 9.87
C ASP A 95 -20.50 10.96 8.56
N ARG A 96 -19.30 11.07 7.97
CA ARG A 96 -18.93 10.33 6.75
C ARG A 96 -18.63 8.87 7.07
N LEU A 97 -17.84 8.59 8.11
CA LEU A 97 -17.46 7.23 8.49
C LEU A 97 -18.69 6.41 8.90
N ASN A 98 -19.58 6.97 9.72
CA ASN A 98 -20.84 6.32 10.12
C ASN A 98 -21.72 6.03 8.90
N ARG A 99 -21.74 6.93 7.90
CA ARG A 99 -22.48 6.68 6.66
C ARG A 99 -21.92 5.47 5.91
N ILE A 100 -20.60 5.34 5.83
CA ILE A 100 -19.96 4.18 5.19
C ILE A 100 -20.30 2.90 5.96
N VAL A 101 -20.28 2.94 7.29
CA VAL A 101 -20.70 1.79 8.12
C VAL A 101 -22.13 1.37 7.78
N MET A 102 -23.07 2.32 7.70
CA MET A 102 -24.47 2.04 7.34
C MET A 102 -24.64 1.55 5.90
N GLU A 103 -23.86 2.09 4.95
CA GLU A 103 -23.95 1.72 3.53
C GLU A 103 -23.36 0.33 3.24
N HIS A 104 -22.43 -0.14 4.09
CA HIS A 104 -21.66 -1.37 3.91
C HIS A 104 -21.81 -2.37 5.08
N GLU A 105 -22.87 -2.25 5.88
CA GLU A 105 -23.08 -3.07 7.09
C GLU A 105 -22.91 -4.57 6.83
N ASP A 106 -23.45 -5.06 5.70
CA ASP A 106 -23.40 -6.46 5.27
C ASP A 106 -22.11 -6.85 4.51
N ASP A 107 -21.27 -5.87 4.13
CA ASP A 107 -20.10 -6.08 3.26
C ASP A 107 -18.78 -6.26 4.04
N PHE A 108 -18.77 -5.96 5.34
CA PHE A 108 -17.56 -6.05 6.16
C PHE A 108 -17.01 -7.48 6.25
N LEU A 109 -15.70 -7.60 6.01
CA LEU A 109 -15.00 -8.88 6.09
C LEU A 109 -14.69 -9.32 7.52
N ILE A 110 -14.88 -8.44 8.50
CA ILE A 110 -14.75 -8.73 9.93
C ILE A 110 -16.08 -8.44 10.62
N GLU A 111 -16.25 -8.95 11.83
CA GLU A 111 -17.38 -8.57 12.67
C GLU A 111 -17.21 -7.12 13.12
N ILE A 112 -18.29 -6.34 13.08
CA ILE A 112 -18.28 -4.94 13.49
C ILE A 112 -19.01 -4.80 14.83
N PRO A 113 -18.49 -3.99 15.76
CA PRO A 113 -19.17 -3.70 17.02
C PRO A 113 -20.47 -2.92 16.82
N GLU A 114 -21.40 -3.02 17.76
CA GLU A 114 -22.66 -2.28 17.70
C GLU A 114 -22.45 -0.78 18.04
N ASP A 115 -23.36 0.09 17.60
CA ASP A 115 -23.31 1.51 17.96
C ASP A 115 -23.45 1.68 19.47
N GLY A 116 -22.51 2.41 20.08
CA GLY A 116 -22.43 2.64 21.52
C GLY A 116 -21.45 1.71 22.25
N ASP A 117 -20.92 0.67 21.59
CA ASP A 117 -19.84 -0.15 22.15
C ASP A 117 -18.53 0.66 22.24
N TYR A 118 -17.72 0.32 23.25
CA TYR A 118 -16.40 0.93 23.41
C TYR A 118 -15.52 0.72 22.17
N ASP A 119 -15.67 -0.43 21.51
CA ASP A 119 -14.87 -0.81 20.35
C ASP A 119 -15.31 -0.14 19.05
N TYR A 120 -16.46 0.53 19.04
CA TYR A 120 -16.95 1.28 17.87
C TYR A 120 -16.00 2.41 17.48
N GLU A 121 -15.27 3.00 18.45
CA GLU A 121 -14.24 4.01 18.15
C GLU A 121 -13.03 3.42 17.42
N TYR A 122 -12.67 2.16 17.69
CA TYR A 122 -11.61 1.47 16.95
C TYR A 122 -12.06 1.16 15.52
N LEU A 123 -13.30 0.70 15.33
CA LEU A 123 -13.90 0.53 14.00
C LEU A 123 -13.77 1.80 13.15
N LEU A 124 -14.17 2.96 13.69
CA LEU A 124 -14.07 4.23 12.95
C LEU A 124 -12.62 4.65 12.68
N SER A 125 -11.71 4.34 13.62
CA SER A 125 -10.29 4.61 13.49
C SER A 125 -9.65 3.80 12.35
N ASP A 126 -9.99 2.52 12.25
CA ASP A 126 -9.50 1.62 11.22
C ASP A 126 -10.11 1.96 9.87
N LEU A 127 -11.40 2.30 9.84
CA LEU A 127 -12.09 2.75 8.63
C LEU A 127 -11.51 4.06 8.09
N LYS A 128 -11.15 4.99 8.96
CA LYS A 128 -10.43 6.19 8.53
C LYS A 128 -9.08 5.85 7.89
N THR A 129 -8.32 4.92 8.47
CA THR A 129 -7.06 4.44 7.87
C THR A 129 -7.31 3.84 6.49
N ALA A 130 -8.32 2.98 6.37
CA ALA A 130 -8.70 2.36 5.10
C ALA A 130 -9.09 3.41 4.04
N GLU A 131 -9.85 4.45 4.42
CA GLU A 131 -10.19 5.55 3.51
C GLU A 131 -8.98 6.37 3.06
N VAL A 132 -8.01 6.64 3.95
CA VAL A 132 -6.76 7.33 3.55
C VAL A 132 -6.03 6.53 2.48
N VAL A 133 -5.93 5.21 2.68
CA VAL A 133 -5.27 4.32 1.72
C VAL A 133 -6.09 4.20 0.44
N ARG A 134 -7.44 4.21 0.52
CA ARG A 134 -8.33 4.23 -0.65
C ARG A 134 -8.05 5.47 -1.51
N GLU A 135 -8.03 6.65 -0.93
CA GLU A 135 -7.75 7.90 -1.65
C GLU A 135 -6.33 7.92 -2.24
N TRP A 136 -5.37 7.34 -1.52
CA TRP A 136 -4.00 7.17 -2.00
C TRP A 136 -3.94 6.31 -3.27
N ILE A 137 -4.62 5.15 -3.28
CA ILE A 137 -4.68 4.27 -4.47
C ILE A 137 -5.63 4.75 -5.57
N GLU A 138 -6.46 5.75 -5.30
CA GLU A 138 -7.28 6.46 -6.29
C GLU A 138 -6.57 7.67 -6.89
N GLU A 139 -5.30 7.86 -6.55
CA GLU A 139 -4.47 8.95 -7.02
C GLU A 139 -4.99 10.35 -6.66
N THR A 140 -5.57 10.50 -5.46
CA THR A 140 -5.82 11.81 -4.86
C THR A 140 -4.50 12.52 -4.53
N GLU A 141 -4.33 13.76 -4.98
CA GLU A 141 -3.11 14.55 -4.73
C GLU A 141 -2.81 14.62 -3.22
N GLU A 142 -1.53 14.49 -2.83
CA GLU A 142 -1.14 14.43 -1.42
C GLU A 142 -1.66 15.64 -0.64
N ASP A 143 -1.44 16.87 -1.09
CA ASP A 143 -1.93 18.07 -0.41
C ASP A 143 -3.46 18.08 -0.27
N THR A 144 -4.18 17.58 -1.29
CA THR A 144 -5.63 17.42 -1.22
C THR A 144 -6.01 16.38 -0.15
N LEU A 145 -5.34 15.23 -0.14
CA LEU A 145 -5.57 14.15 0.82
C LEU A 145 -5.31 14.62 2.27
N LEU A 146 -4.21 15.35 2.50
CA LEU A 146 -3.89 15.93 3.81
C LEU A 146 -4.98 16.85 4.31
N ASN A 147 -5.52 17.70 3.41
CA ASN A 147 -6.57 18.66 3.76
C ASN A 147 -7.90 17.97 4.06
N ILE A 148 -8.37 17.06 3.20
CA ILE A 148 -9.68 16.43 3.38
C ILE A 148 -9.71 15.44 4.54
N MET A 149 -8.59 14.76 4.84
CA MET A 149 -8.51 13.80 5.96
C MET A 149 -7.99 14.44 7.26
N GLY A 150 -7.51 15.69 7.18
CA GLY A 150 -6.98 16.43 8.31
C GLY A 150 -5.75 15.75 8.95
N ILE A 151 -4.85 15.23 8.13
CA ILE A 151 -3.64 14.49 8.56
C ILE A 151 -2.36 15.23 8.13
N GLY A 152 -1.22 14.82 8.66
CA GLY A 152 0.10 15.36 8.32
C GLY A 152 0.82 14.59 7.21
N PRO A 153 1.86 15.16 6.57
CA PRO A 153 2.59 14.51 5.47
C PRO A 153 3.20 13.14 5.82
N GLY A 154 3.67 12.98 7.07
CA GLY A 154 4.23 11.70 7.55
C GLY A 154 3.17 10.62 7.77
N ASP A 155 1.90 11.02 7.92
CA ASP A 155 0.82 10.12 8.25
C ASP A 155 0.44 9.20 7.10
N ILE A 156 0.48 9.71 5.86
CA ILE A 156 0.19 8.90 4.67
C ILE A 156 1.24 7.80 4.55
N ARG A 157 2.53 8.17 4.56
CA ARG A 157 3.66 7.23 4.43
C ARG A 157 3.58 6.10 5.46
N ALA A 158 3.45 6.46 6.74
CA ALA A 158 3.41 5.48 7.81
C ALA A 158 2.26 4.47 7.66
N ARG A 159 1.07 4.94 7.23
CA ARG A 159 -0.08 4.05 7.00
C ARG A 159 0.06 3.22 5.73
N VAL A 160 0.57 3.79 4.65
CA VAL A 160 0.87 3.04 3.41
C VAL A 160 1.90 1.93 3.67
N ASP A 161 2.96 2.21 4.43
CA ASP A 161 4.00 1.21 4.75
C ASP A 161 3.44 0.06 5.60
N SER A 162 2.65 0.38 6.63
CA SER A 162 2.00 -0.63 7.48
C SER A 162 1.00 -1.47 6.67
N MET A 163 0.20 -0.81 5.82
CA MET A 163 -0.81 -1.48 5.01
C MET A 163 -0.19 -2.30 3.86
N ASP A 164 0.94 -1.88 3.28
CA ASP A 164 1.71 -2.70 2.33
C ASP A 164 2.20 -3.99 3.00
N TRP A 165 2.77 -3.86 4.21
CA TRP A 165 3.25 -5.01 4.99
C TRP A 165 2.11 -5.99 5.35
N LEU A 166 1.00 -5.51 5.90
CA LEU A 166 -0.10 -6.39 6.31
C LEU A 166 -0.90 -6.93 5.12
N THR A 167 -1.00 -6.18 4.01
CA THR A 167 -1.57 -6.73 2.77
C THR A 167 -0.67 -7.82 2.19
N TYR A 168 0.65 -7.68 2.28
CA TYR A 168 1.59 -8.74 1.92
C TYR A 168 1.42 -9.97 2.82
N ALA A 169 1.26 -9.78 4.13
CA ALA A 169 0.96 -10.86 5.06
C ALA A 169 -0.36 -11.57 4.70
N MET A 170 -1.42 -10.82 4.39
CA MET A 170 -2.71 -11.36 3.93
C MET A 170 -2.55 -12.21 2.67
N ILE A 171 -1.70 -11.81 1.72
CA ILE A 171 -1.38 -12.59 0.51
C ILE A 171 -0.73 -13.92 0.86
N GLU A 172 0.27 -13.92 1.75
CA GLU A 172 0.97 -15.15 2.14
C GLU A 172 0.07 -16.10 2.95
N ILE A 173 -0.86 -15.57 3.74
CA ILE A 173 -1.93 -16.36 4.40
C ILE A 173 -2.91 -16.89 3.34
N ALA A 174 -3.33 -16.08 2.37
CA ALA A 174 -4.21 -16.50 1.29
C ALA A 174 -3.61 -17.64 0.45
N VAL A 175 -2.29 -17.69 0.26
CA VAL A 175 -1.63 -18.84 -0.40
C VAL A 175 -1.91 -20.17 0.31
N LEU A 176 -2.08 -20.15 1.64
CA LEU A 176 -2.37 -21.35 2.44
C LEU A 176 -3.86 -21.71 2.48
N PHE A 177 -4.74 -20.70 2.53
CA PHE A 177 -6.16 -20.91 2.85
C PHE A 177 -7.14 -20.51 1.74
N LYS A 178 -6.77 -19.57 0.86
CA LYS A 178 -7.65 -19.06 -0.21
C LYS A 178 -6.87 -18.65 -1.47
N PRO A 179 -6.24 -19.59 -2.20
CA PRO A 179 -5.33 -19.26 -3.30
C PRO A 179 -5.96 -18.48 -4.46
N GLU A 180 -7.27 -18.60 -4.66
CA GLU A 180 -8.02 -17.97 -5.74
C GLU A 180 -7.99 -16.43 -5.68
N VAL A 181 -7.92 -15.83 -4.49
CA VAL A 181 -7.91 -14.37 -4.31
C VAL A 181 -6.49 -13.75 -4.37
N VAL A 182 -5.44 -14.58 -4.38
CA VAL A 182 -4.04 -14.12 -4.34
C VAL A 182 -3.71 -13.16 -5.47
N LYS A 183 -4.22 -13.42 -6.69
CA LYS A 183 -3.98 -12.53 -7.84
C LYS A 183 -4.59 -11.15 -7.61
N ARG A 184 -5.82 -11.10 -7.06
CA ARG A 184 -6.52 -9.86 -6.73
C ARG A 184 -5.76 -9.07 -5.68
N LEU A 185 -5.35 -9.71 -4.59
CA LEU A 185 -4.60 -9.08 -3.51
C LEU A 185 -3.22 -8.57 -3.96
N ARG A 186 -2.48 -9.29 -4.82
CA ARG A 186 -1.20 -8.80 -5.37
C ARG A 186 -1.34 -7.52 -6.20
N ARG A 187 -2.46 -7.39 -6.92
CA ARG A 187 -2.77 -6.15 -7.66
C ARG A 187 -3.05 -5.02 -6.68
N LEU A 188 -3.85 -5.27 -5.63
CA LEU A 188 -4.10 -4.30 -4.56
C LEU A 188 -2.80 -3.89 -3.85
N LEU A 189 -1.92 -4.83 -3.49
CA LEU A 189 -0.61 -4.55 -2.89
C LEU A 189 0.21 -3.59 -3.76
N THR A 190 0.24 -3.81 -5.07
CA THR A 190 0.94 -2.90 -6.01
C THR A 190 0.32 -1.51 -6.00
N ARG A 191 -1.02 -1.42 -5.98
CA ARG A 191 -1.72 -0.14 -5.89
C ARG A 191 -1.40 0.59 -4.59
N ILE A 192 -1.41 -0.11 -3.44
CA ILE A 192 -1.05 0.45 -2.13
C ILE A 192 0.39 0.97 -2.16
N ARG A 193 1.35 0.14 -2.58
CA ARG A 193 2.78 0.49 -2.58
C ARG A 193 3.09 1.76 -3.35
N TYR A 194 2.45 1.95 -4.49
CA TYR A 194 2.77 3.04 -5.41
C TYR A 194 1.74 4.18 -5.40
N GLY A 195 0.59 4.01 -4.74
CA GLY A 195 -0.50 4.99 -4.75
C GLY A 195 -1.10 5.17 -6.12
N VAL A 196 -1.42 4.07 -6.79
CA VAL A 196 -1.90 4.11 -8.17
C VAL A 196 -3.19 3.35 -8.37
N ARG A 197 -3.94 3.80 -9.38
CA ARG A 197 -5.07 3.07 -9.92
C ARG A 197 -4.60 1.83 -10.68
N GLU A 198 -5.54 0.95 -10.93
CA GLU A 198 -5.30 -0.38 -11.50
C GLU A 198 -4.64 -0.31 -12.89
N GLU A 199 -4.98 0.69 -13.70
CA GLU A 199 -4.42 0.84 -15.05
C GLU A 199 -2.92 1.18 -15.08
N LEU A 200 -2.33 1.62 -13.96
CA LEU A 200 -0.91 1.99 -13.88
C LEU A 200 -0.02 0.89 -13.33
N ILE A 201 -0.58 -0.24 -12.87
CA ILE A 201 0.15 -1.35 -12.24
C ILE A 201 1.33 -1.82 -13.11
N GLU A 202 1.13 -1.91 -14.43
CA GLU A 202 2.19 -2.35 -15.33
C GLU A 202 3.33 -1.32 -15.42
N LEU A 203 3.00 -0.03 -15.45
CA LEU A 203 3.97 1.06 -15.58
C LEU A 203 4.82 1.23 -14.32
N VAL A 204 4.22 1.13 -13.13
CA VAL A 204 4.97 1.25 -11.86
C VAL A 204 5.88 0.06 -11.58
N SER A 205 5.73 -1.04 -12.30
CA SER A 205 6.70 -2.16 -12.24
C SER A 205 8.06 -1.81 -12.83
N LEU A 206 8.16 -0.70 -13.58
CA LEU A 206 9.41 -0.23 -14.19
C LEU A 206 10.21 0.59 -13.19
N ARG A 207 11.51 0.28 -13.10
CA ARG A 207 12.42 1.00 -12.22
C ARG A 207 12.47 2.47 -12.59
N GLY A 208 12.29 3.32 -11.59
CA GLY A 208 12.29 4.77 -11.72
C GLY A 208 10.92 5.36 -12.09
N VAL A 209 9.86 4.55 -12.15
CA VAL A 209 8.49 5.01 -12.43
C VAL A 209 7.65 4.93 -11.15
N GLY A 210 7.51 6.07 -10.47
CA GLY A 210 6.49 6.24 -9.42
C GLY A 210 5.16 6.74 -10.00
N ARG A 211 4.18 6.96 -9.12
CA ARG A 211 2.82 7.45 -9.43
C ARG A 211 2.75 8.54 -10.50
N ALA A 212 3.44 9.66 -10.28
CA ALA A 212 3.36 10.81 -11.18
C ALA A 212 3.93 10.54 -12.59
N ARG A 213 5.01 9.76 -12.67
CA ARG A 213 5.63 9.37 -13.94
C ARG A 213 4.75 8.36 -14.67
N ALA A 214 4.19 7.37 -13.95
CA ALA A 214 3.24 6.41 -14.52
C ALA A 214 2.01 7.12 -15.11
N ARG A 215 1.42 8.06 -14.36
CA ARG A 215 0.27 8.84 -14.85
C ARG A 215 0.63 9.71 -16.05
N THR A 216 1.84 10.27 -16.09
CA THR A 216 2.33 11.03 -17.25
C THR A 216 2.44 10.16 -18.50
N LEU A 217 3.03 8.97 -18.37
CA LEU A 217 3.13 8.00 -19.47
C LEU A 217 1.73 7.59 -19.97
N TYR A 218 0.86 7.20 -19.05
CA TYR A 218 -0.49 6.73 -19.37
C TYR A 218 -1.33 7.79 -20.10
N ASN A 219 -1.30 9.03 -19.63
CA ASN A 219 -2.02 10.14 -20.25
C ASN A 219 -1.51 10.50 -21.66
N ASN A 220 -0.26 10.11 -21.98
CA ASN A 220 0.33 10.29 -23.31
C ASN A 220 0.27 9.00 -24.17
N GLY A 221 -0.62 8.06 -23.82
CA GLY A 221 -0.89 6.87 -24.60
C GLY A 221 0.10 5.71 -24.38
N ILE A 222 1.06 5.86 -23.47
CA ILE A 222 2.01 4.81 -23.11
C ILE A 222 1.46 4.06 -21.90
N LYS A 223 0.79 2.93 -22.14
CA LYS A 223 0.03 2.20 -21.10
C LYS A 223 0.70 0.90 -20.67
N SER A 224 1.62 0.38 -21.47
CA SER A 224 2.27 -0.91 -21.28
C SER A 224 3.76 -0.88 -21.58
N LYS A 225 4.48 -1.94 -21.20
CA LYS A 225 5.89 -2.15 -21.58
C LYS A 225 6.04 -2.25 -23.09
N LYS A 226 5.04 -2.79 -23.78
CA LYS A 226 5.01 -2.85 -25.24
C LYS A 226 4.96 -1.45 -25.85
N ASP A 227 4.12 -0.56 -25.32
CA ASP A 227 4.05 0.82 -25.81
C ASP A 227 5.37 1.56 -25.60
N ILE A 228 6.06 1.29 -24.49
CA ILE A 228 7.41 1.82 -24.25
C ILE A 228 8.40 1.29 -25.30
N ALA A 229 8.36 0.00 -25.62
CA ALA A 229 9.22 -0.61 -26.63
C ALA A 229 9.00 -0.02 -28.02
N GLU A 230 7.74 0.30 -28.38
CA GLU A 230 7.36 0.81 -29.70
C GLU A 230 7.49 2.34 -29.84
N ALA A 231 7.29 3.11 -28.77
CA ALA A 231 7.28 4.58 -28.83
C ALA A 231 8.66 5.17 -29.18
N ASP A 232 8.70 6.29 -29.88
CA ASP A 232 9.97 6.98 -30.19
C ASP A 232 10.70 7.41 -28.89
N PHE A 233 12.03 7.30 -28.88
CA PHE A 233 12.85 7.66 -27.71
C PHE A 233 12.64 9.12 -27.30
N PHE A 234 12.65 10.05 -28.26
CA PHE A 234 12.47 11.47 -27.97
C PHE A 234 11.03 11.78 -27.56
N ALA A 235 10.04 11.05 -28.08
CA ALA A 235 8.66 11.15 -27.62
C ALA A 235 8.56 10.85 -26.11
N ILE A 236 9.20 9.78 -25.62
CA ILE A 236 9.23 9.45 -24.18
C ILE A 236 10.06 10.47 -23.39
N ALA A 237 11.26 10.81 -23.88
CA ALA A 237 12.19 11.67 -23.16
C ALA A 237 11.69 13.10 -22.95
N ASN A 238 10.90 13.62 -23.89
CA ASN A 238 10.32 14.96 -23.83
C ASN A 238 9.08 15.04 -22.93
N LEU A 239 8.56 13.92 -22.42
CA LEU A 239 7.45 13.94 -21.48
C LEU A 239 7.86 14.60 -20.15
N PRO A 240 6.92 15.32 -19.50
CA PRO A 240 7.17 15.90 -18.19
C PRO A 240 7.69 14.84 -17.19
N ARG A 241 8.69 15.20 -16.38
CA ARG A 241 9.25 14.37 -15.29
C ARG A 241 9.95 13.07 -15.73
N ILE A 242 10.14 12.83 -17.04
CA ILE A 242 10.86 11.66 -17.57
C ILE A 242 12.32 11.99 -17.90
N GLY A 243 12.56 12.79 -18.94
CA GLY A 243 13.90 13.15 -19.39
C GLY A 243 14.69 11.99 -20.03
N ASN A 244 15.84 12.32 -20.62
CA ASN A 244 16.65 11.37 -21.40
C ASN A 244 17.13 10.15 -20.61
N ALA A 245 17.56 10.36 -19.36
CA ALA A 245 18.13 9.29 -18.54
C ALA A 245 17.09 8.21 -18.21
N LEU A 246 15.88 8.63 -17.80
CA LEU A 246 14.80 7.69 -17.52
C LEU A 246 14.29 7.07 -18.82
N ALA A 247 14.07 7.83 -19.89
CA ALA A 247 13.62 7.27 -21.17
C ALA A 247 14.56 6.16 -21.68
N LYS A 248 15.88 6.37 -21.54
CA LYS A 248 16.90 5.35 -21.86
C LYS A 248 16.75 4.11 -20.97
N SER A 249 16.62 4.31 -19.67
CA SER A 249 16.38 3.22 -18.70
C SER A 249 15.10 2.44 -19.00
N LEU A 250 14.01 3.12 -19.36
CA LEU A 250 12.73 2.48 -19.70
C LEU A 250 12.84 1.62 -20.95
N LYS A 251 13.47 2.14 -22.01
CA LYS A 251 13.76 1.37 -23.23
C LYS A 251 14.63 0.14 -22.94
N MET A 252 15.66 0.26 -22.08
CA MET A 252 16.52 -0.86 -21.70
C MET A 252 15.81 -1.94 -20.87
N GLN A 253 14.75 -1.56 -20.14
CA GLN A 253 13.93 -2.49 -19.36
C GLN A 253 12.89 -3.24 -20.20
N THR A 254 12.76 -2.90 -21.48
CA THR A 254 11.96 -3.65 -22.46
C THR A 254 12.89 -4.53 -23.30
N ASP A 255 12.45 -5.74 -23.67
CA ASP A 255 13.25 -6.74 -24.42
C ASP A 255 13.65 -6.32 -25.86
N SER A 256 13.56 -5.03 -26.21
CA SER A 256 13.73 -4.46 -27.55
C SER A 256 14.71 -3.28 -27.56
N PHE A 257 15.96 -3.47 -27.11
CA PHE A 257 16.97 -2.40 -27.13
C PHE A 257 17.92 -2.49 -28.34
N ASP A 258 17.46 -2.02 -29.52
CA ASP A 258 18.30 -1.80 -30.71
C ASP A 258 18.97 -0.42 -30.68
N GLY A 259 19.80 -0.18 -29.66
CA GLY A 259 20.67 1.01 -29.60
C GLY A 259 19.93 2.36 -29.46
N ILE A 260 20.72 3.40 -29.18
CA ILE A 260 20.22 4.78 -29.04
C ILE A 260 20.63 5.51 -30.33
N PRO A 261 19.74 6.27 -30.99
CA PRO A 261 20.16 7.21 -32.02
C PRO A 261 21.10 8.25 -31.38
N GLU A 262 22.36 8.29 -31.81
CA GLU A 262 23.40 9.14 -31.21
C GLU A 262 23.14 10.65 -31.31
N ASN A 263 22.12 11.10 -32.06
CA ASN A 263 21.79 12.52 -32.15
C ASN A 263 20.27 12.78 -32.15
N PRO A 264 19.81 13.82 -31.43
CA PRO A 264 18.47 14.39 -31.65
C PRO A 264 18.34 14.91 -33.08
N PRO A 265 17.16 14.81 -33.72
CA PRO A 265 16.92 15.50 -34.98
C PRO A 265 17.20 17.00 -34.81
N GLU A 266 17.99 17.57 -35.73
CA GLU A 266 18.33 19.00 -35.73
C GLU A 266 17.04 19.83 -35.66
N LYS A 267 16.96 20.72 -34.66
CA LYS A 267 15.90 21.73 -34.62
C LYS A 267 16.00 22.61 -35.88
N PRO A 268 14.89 22.96 -36.56
CA PRO A 268 14.93 23.92 -37.65
C PRO A 268 15.52 25.24 -37.14
N LYS A 269 16.50 25.77 -37.87
CA LYS A 269 17.24 27.00 -37.53
C LYS A 269 16.27 28.17 -37.38
N SER A 270 15.93 28.51 -36.14
CA SER A 270 15.29 29.79 -35.80
C SER A 270 16.32 30.90 -35.96
N GLN A 271 16.03 31.89 -36.81
CA GLN A 271 16.82 33.11 -36.91
C GLN A 271 16.62 33.92 -35.62
N THR A 272 17.64 33.92 -34.76
CA THR A 272 17.64 34.71 -33.52
C THR A 272 17.86 36.19 -33.86
N GLN A 273 16.85 37.04 -33.66
CA GLN A 273 17.06 38.46 -33.36
C GLN A 273 17.24 38.60 -31.85
N GLU A 274 18.38 39.16 -31.44
CA GLU A 274 18.69 39.43 -30.03
C GLU A 274 17.74 40.50 -29.48
N ILE A 275 16.96 40.14 -28.46
CA ILE A 275 16.27 41.09 -27.59
C ILE A 275 16.85 40.92 -26.20
N ASN A 276 17.54 41.95 -25.74
CA ASN A 276 18.23 42.01 -24.46
C ASN A 276 17.19 42.29 -23.35
N VAL A 277 17.07 41.41 -22.35
CA VAL A 277 16.20 41.63 -21.18
C VAL A 277 17.00 41.32 -19.89
N PRO A 278 16.95 42.17 -18.85
CA PRO A 278 17.88 42.09 -17.72
C PRO A 278 17.51 41.04 -16.67
N GLU A 279 18.55 40.55 -15.97
CA GLU A 279 18.54 39.52 -14.94
C GLU A 279 17.56 39.79 -13.78
N LYS A 280 16.77 38.79 -13.40
CA LYS A 280 16.08 38.72 -12.11
C LYS A 280 16.63 37.60 -11.23
N LYS A 281 16.83 37.97 -9.97
CA LYS A 281 17.46 37.22 -8.87
C LYS A 281 16.87 35.82 -8.64
N LYS A 282 17.77 34.85 -8.41
CA LYS A 282 17.48 33.49 -7.93
C LYS A 282 16.90 33.54 -6.50
N VAL A 283 15.71 32.97 -6.33
CA VAL A 283 15.19 32.55 -5.02
C VAL A 283 15.48 31.04 -4.90
N LYS A 284 16.21 30.64 -3.86
CA LYS A 284 16.46 29.24 -3.51
C LYS A 284 15.16 28.63 -2.95
N GLY A 285 14.51 27.76 -3.71
CA GLY A 285 13.50 26.84 -3.19
C GLY A 285 14.15 25.60 -2.60
N GLN A 286 13.68 25.15 -1.44
CA GLN A 286 14.02 23.87 -0.83
C GLN A 286 13.60 22.72 -1.76
N SER A 287 14.43 21.68 -1.83
CA SER A 287 14.12 20.42 -2.52
C SER A 287 12.89 19.77 -1.88
N THR A 288 11.91 19.41 -2.70
CA THR A 288 10.79 18.56 -2.29
C THR A 288 11.13 17.11 -2.64
N LEU A 289 10.49 16.16 -1.96
CA LEU A 289 10.80 14.73 -2.05
C LEU A 289 10.54 14.09 -3.43
N PHE A 290 10.10 14.87 -4.42
CA PHE A 290 9.90 14.48 -5.81
C PHE A 290 11.20 14.28 -6.61
N ASP A 291 12.36 14.44 -5.96
CA ASP A 291 13.68 14.28 -6.58
C ASP A 291 14.20 12.82 -6.57
N PHE A 292 13.46 11.84 -6.02
CA PHE A 292 13.85 10.42 -6.01
C PHE A 292 12.74 9.48 -6.47
#